data_AF-A0A841C4C8-F1
#
_entry.id   AF-A0A841C4C8-F1
#
_cell.length_a   1.000
_cell.length_b   1.000
_cell.length_c   1.000
_cell.angle_alpha   90.00
_cell.angle_beta   90.00
_cell.angle_gamma   90.00
#
_symmetry.space_group_name_H-M   'P 1'
#
loop_
_entity.id
_entity.type
_entity.pdbx_description
1 polymer ?
#
loop_
_entity_poly.entity_id
_entity_poly.type
_entity_poly.pdbx_seq_one_letter_code
_entity_poly.pdbx_strand_id
1 'polypeptide(L)'
;MVKFDEGIAETYGVDCQFWGVGAEPGAAAIELVAPNRDDAAIHGHLRRSGAGLYHVAFEVDDIDAELRRLRDGGATPVDRGPCAGARAGMRVCFVYLGTATGLLVELVQYDA
;
A
#
# COMPACT_ATOMS: atom_id res chain seq x y z
N MET A 1 -6.82 19.03 5.53
CA MET A 1 -6.91 17.70 4.89
C MET A 1 -7.98 17.74 3.82
N VAL A 2 -7.66 17.42 2.57
CA VAL A 2 -8.57 17.51 1.42
C VAL A 2 -8.47 16.22 0.61
N LYS A 3 -9.60 15.62 0.22
CA LYS A 3 -9.62 14.49 -0.71
C LYS A 3 -9.19 14.97 -2.09
N PHE A 4 -8.20 14.31 -2.68
CA PHE A 4 -7.69 14.68 -4.01
C PHE A 4 -7.81 13.55 -5.04
N ASP A 5 -8.02 12.30 -4.61
CA ASP A 5 -8.16 11.17 -5.53
C ASP A 5 -8.95 10.00 -4.90
N GLU A 6 -9.36 9.06 -5.73
CA GLU A 6 -9.97 7.78 -5.35
C GLU A 6 -9.67 6.69 -6.39
N GLY A 7 -9.84 5.43 -6.00
CA GLY A 7 -9.55 4.31 -6.89
C GLY A 7 -9.93 2.97 -6.30
N ILE A 8 -9.67 1.89 -7.05
CA ILE A 8 -9.97 0.52 -6.64
C ILE A 8 -8.74 -0.34 -6.85
N ALA A 9 -8.23 -0.94 -5.77
CA ALA A 9 -7.16 -1.93 -5.87
C ALA A 9 -7.76 -3.34 -6.02
N GLU A 10 -8.09 -3.69 -7.27
CA GLU A 10 -8.79 -4.93 -7.64
C GLU A 10 -8.11 -6.20 -7.12
N THR A 11 -6.77 -6.20 -7.11
CA THR A 11 -5.95 -7.31 -6.59
C THR A 11 -6.29 -7.61 -5.12
N TYR A 12 -6.56 -6.58 -4.33
CA TYR A 12 -6.81 -6.70 -2.88
C TYR A 12 -8.30 -6.62 -2.53
N GLY A 13 -9.18 -6.29 -3.48
CA GLY A 13 -10.62 -6.18 -3.28
C GLY A 13 -11.01 -5.01 -2.36
N VAL A 14 -10.38 -3.84 -2.57
CA VAL A 14 -10.60 -2.66 -1.74
C VAL A 14 -10.84 -1.40 -2.56
N ASP A 15 -11.74 -0.55 -2.06
CA ASP A 15 -11.91 0.83 -2.48
C ASP A 15 -10.97 1.73 -1.68
N CYS A 16 -10.34 2.69 -2.36
CA CYS A 16 -9.36 3.59 -1.79
C CYS A 16 -9.78 5.06 -1.97
N GLN A 17 -9.52 5.89 -0.96
CA GLN A 17 -9.61 7.35 -1.06
C GLN A 17 -8.34 8.00 -0.54
N PHE A 18 -7.82 8.98 -1.26
CA PHE A 18 -6.56 9.64 -0.93
C PHE A 18 -6.80 11.07 -0.45
N TRP A 19 -6.31 11.38 0.75
CA TRP A 19 -6.53 12.63 1.46
C TRP A 19 -5.20 13.32 1.78
N GLY A 20 -4.94 14.46 1.16
CA GLY A 20 -3.69 15.20 1.34
C GLY A 20 -3.65 15.86 2.72
N VAL A 21 -2.54 15.68 3.45
CA VAL A 21 -2.32 16.28 4.77
C VAL A 21 -1.59 17.63 4.68
N GLY A 22 -0.83 17.87 3.60
CA GLY A 22 -0.18 19.15 3.27
C GLY A 22 -0.66 19.74 1.94
N ALA A 23 -0.29 20.99 1.67
CA ALA A 23 -0.63 21.72 0.44
C ALA A 23 0.43 21.61 -0.66
N GLU A 24 1.64 21.15 -0.32
CA GLU A 24 2.77 21.07 -1.24
C GLU A 24 2.73 19.77 -2.09
N PRO A 25 3.23 19.80 -3.33
CA PRO A 25 3.45 18.59 -4.12
C PRO A 25 4.31 17.57 -3.36
N GLY A 26 3.92 16.30 -3.40
CA GLY A 26 4.63 15.22 -2.68
C GLY A 26 4.43 15.22 -1.17
N ALA A 27 3.54 16.05 -0.62
CA ALA A 27 3.15 15.94 0.78
C ALA A 27 2.48 14.58 1.07
N ALA A 28 2.69 14.07 2.30
CA ALA A 28 2.08 12.83 2.74
C ALA A 28 0.54 12.88 2.65
N ALA A 29 -0.05 11.72 2.39
CA ALA A 29 -1.48 11.51 2.32
C ALA A 29 -1.94 10.49 3.36
N ILE A 30 -3.21 10.59 3.74
CA ILE A 30 -3.95 9.53 4.40
C ILE A 30 -4.73 8.79 3.32
N GLU A 31 -4.55 7.47 3.24
CA GLU A 31 -5.34 6.59 2.40
C GLU A 31 -6.41 5.90 3.26
N LEU A 32 -7.68 6.09 2.92
CA LEU A 32 -8.78 5.32 3.48
C LEU A 32 -8.99 4.10 2.60
N VAL A 33 -8.97 2.91 3.20
CA VAL A 33 -9.13 1.63 2.51
C VAL A 33 -10.34 0.90 3.09
N ALA A 34 -11.27 0.49 2.23
CA ALA A 34 -12.46 -0.26 2.62
C ALA A 34 -12.63 -1.52 1.77
N PRO A 35 -12.96 -2.68 2.35
CA PRO A 35 -13.25 -3.88 1.58
C PRO A 35 -14.51 -3.67 0.73
N ASN A 36 -14.42 -4.01 -0.56
CA ASN A 36 -15.56 -3.88 -1.50
C ASN A 36 -16.15 -5.24 -1.92
N ARG A 37 -15.54 -6.33 -1.46
CA ARG A 37 -16.01 -7.70 -1.63
C ARG A 37 -15.65 -8.60 -0.44
N ASP A 38 -16.27 -9.77 -0.38
CA ASP A 38 -16.22 -10.67 0.78
C ASP A 38 -14.85 -11.32 1.01
N ASP A 39 -14.02 -11.43 -0.04
CA ASP A 39 -12.69 -12.05 0.02
C ASP A 39 -11.54 -11.01 0.03
N ALA A 40 -11.86 -9.74 0.31
CA ALA A 40 -10.88 -8.66 0.38
C ALA A 40 -9.74 -8.97 1.38
N ALA A 41 -8.50 -8.63 0.99
CA ALA A 41 -7.29 -8.96 1.75
C ALA A 41 -7.27 -8.37 3.17
N ILE A 42 -7.95 -7.23 3.37
CA ILE A 42 -7.96 -6.49 4.64
C ILE A 42 -8.91 -7.08 5.70
N HIS A 43 -9.83 -7.99 5.35
CA HIS A 43 -10.80 -8.56 6.30
C HIS A 43 -10.15 -9.20 7.53
N GLY A 44 -9.01 -9.87 7.32
CA GLY A 44 -8.25 -10.47 8.42
C GLY A 44 -7.77 -9.43 9.44
N HIS A 45 -7.33 -8.26 8.99
CA HIS A 45 -6.93 -7.17 9.87
C HIS A 45 -8.13 -6.57 10.59
N LEU A 46 -9.19 -6.22 9.85
CA LEU A 46 -10.40 -5.61 10.42
C LEU A 46 -11.02 -6.47 11.53
N ARG A 47 -11.06 -7.80 11.35
CA ARG A 47 -11.58 -8.73 12.37
C ARG A 47 -10.73 -8.80 13.64
N ARG A 48 -9.41 -8.64 13.52
CA ARG A 48 -8.48 -8.75 14.66
C ARG A 48 -8.30 -7.42 15.39
N SER A 49 -8.29 -6.32 14.66
CA SER A 49 -7.82 -5.02 15.15
C SER A 49 -8.84 -3.89 14.99
N GLY A 50 -9.95 -4.13 14.28
CA GLY A 50 -10.89 -3.06 13.92
C GLY A 50 -10.32 -2.13 12.84
N ALA A 51 -11.03 -1.02 12.60
CA ALA A 51 -10.55 0.05 11.72
C ALA A 51 -9.49 0.90 12.42
N GLY A 52 -8.48 1.34 11.69
CA GLY A 52 -7.38 2.15 12.22
C GLY A 52 -6.19 2.20 11.28
N LEU A 53 -5.01 2.53 11.82
CA LEU A 53 -3.76 2.50 11.07
C LEU A 53 -3.42 1.06 10.66
N TYR A 54 -3.25 0.83 9.36
CA TYR A 54 -3.02 -0.51 8.81
C TYR A 54 -1.55 -0.74 8.41
N HIS A 55 -1.01 0.11 7.53
CA HIS A 55 0.36 0.03 7.04
C HIS A 55 0.90 1.43 6.69
N VAL A 56 2.17 1.48 6.31
CA VAL A 56 2.82 2.68 5.76
C VAL A 56 3.25 2.40 4.33
N ALA A 57 2.98 3.33 3.42
CA ALA A 57 3.41 3.26 2.03
C ALA A 57 4.60 4.19 1.77
N PHE A 58 5.56 3.73 0.99
CA PHE A 58 6.67 4.55 0.49
C PHE A 58 6.67 4.57 -1.03
N GLU A 59 6.73 5.78 -1.60
CA GLU A 59 6.95 5.98 -3.02
C GLU A 59 8.41 5.66 -3.37
N VAL A 60 8.61 4.94 -4.48
CA VAL A 60 9.91 4.48 -4.96
C VAL A 60 10.01 4.63 -6.47
N ASP A 61 11.22 4.92 -6.96
CA ASP A 61 11.46 5.15 -8.39
C ASP A 61 11.41 3.84 -9.22
N ASP A 62 11.91 2.73 -8.64
CA ASP A 62 11.93 1.40 -9.26
C ASP A 62 11.56 0.33 -8.22
N ILE A 63 10.30 -0.11 -8.26
CA ILE A 63 9.74 -1.10 -7.35
C ILE A 63 10.39 -2.48 -7.50
N ASP A 64 10.88 -2.84 -8.68
CA ASP A 64 11.52 -4.13 -8.93
C ASP A 64 12.97 -4.15 -8.38
N ALA A 65 13.69 -3.03 -8.50
CA ALA A 65 14.97 -2.84 -7.84
C ALA A 65 14.82 -2.78 -6.31
N GLU A 66 13.85 -2.02 -5.81
CA GLU A 66 13.66 -1.85 -4.37
C GLU A 66 13.19 -3.13 -3.68
N LEU A 67 12.27 -3.89 -4.30
CA LEU A 67 11.87 -5.19 -3.80
C LEU A 67 13.06 -6.17 -3.71
N ARG A 68 13.96 -6.17 -4.70
CA ARG A 68 15.19 -6.97 -4.65
C ARG A 68 16.08 -6.54 -3.48
N ARG A 69 16.34 -5.24 -3.35
CA ARG A 69 17.15 -4.68 -2.25
C ARG A 69 16.62 -5.06 -0.88
N LEU A 70 15.30 -4.96 -0.67
CA LEU A 70 14.66 -5.31 0.60
C LEU A 70 14.73 -6.81 0.88
N ARG A 71 14.51 -7.65 -0.15
CA ARG A 71 14.65 -9.11 -0.02
C ARG A 71 16.07 -9.53 0.36
N ASP A 72 17.08 -8.94 -0.28
CA ASP A 72 18.48 -9.18 0.04
C ASP A 72 18.83 -8.72 1.46
N GLY A 73 18.11 -7.70 1.97
CA GLY A 73 18.15 -7.24 3.35
C GLY A 73 17.33 -8.06 4.36
N GLY A 74 16.70 -9.17 3.94
CA GLY A 74 15.94 -10.08 4.81
C GLY A 74 14.45 -9.72 4.99
N ALA A 75 13.93 -8.77 4.21
CA ALA A 75 12.49 -8.50 4.18
C ALA A 75 11.71 -9.64 3.52
N THR A 76 10.47 -9.85 3.94
CA THR A 76 9.60 -10.92 3.43
C THR A 76 8.49 -10.34 2.57
N PRO A 77 8.48 -10.57 1.25
CA PRO A 77 7.38 -10.15 0.39
C PRO A 77 6.08 -10.84 0.77
N VAL A 78 4.99 -10.08 0.77
CA VAL A 78 3.63 -10.61 0.90
C VAL A 78 3.12 -11.06 -0.46
N ASP A 79 3.34 -10.22 -1.47
CA ASP A 79 2.94 -10.49 -2.84
C ASP A 79 4.01 -11.32 -3.57
N ARG A 80 3.59 -11.99 -4.64
CA ARG A 80 4.52 -12.70 -5.53
C ARG A 80 5.44 -11.74 -6.31
N GLY A 81 5.02 -10.50 -6.45
CA GLY A 81 5.72 -9.41 -7.12
C GLY A 81 4.79 -8.20 -7.26
N PRO A 82 5.30 -7.09 -7.81
CA PRO A 82 4.50 -5.87 -7.97
C PRO A 82 3.25 -6.11 -8.82
N CYS A 83 2.13 -5.54 -8.41
CA CYS A 83 0.84 -5.62 -9.10
C CYS A 83 0.22 -4.23 -9.27
N ALA A 84 -0.94 -4.14 -9.94
CA ALA A 84 -1.64 -2.87 -10.09
C ALA A 84 -2.21 -2.39 -8.75
N GLY A 85 -1.97 -1.11 -8.45
CA GLY A 85 -2.55 -0.40 -7.30
C GLY A 85 -3.93 0.19 -7.60
N ALA A 86 -4.39 1.08 -6.71
CA ALA A 86 -5.73 1.65 -6.82
C ALA A 86 -5.90 2.68 -7.95
N ARG A 87 -4.79 3.27 -8.41
CA ARG A 87 -4.77 4.39 -9.36
C ARG A 87 -4.18 3.95 -10.71
N ALA A 88 -4.59 4.60 -11.79
CA ALA A 88 -4.01 4.35 -13.11
C ALA A 88 -2.50 4.62 -13.09
N GLY A 89 -1.71 3.71 -13.65
CA GLY A 89 -0.24 3.79 -13.65
C GLY A 89 0.42 3.54 -12.29
N MET A 90 -0.33 3.11 -11.26
CA MET A 90 0.23 2.79 -9.96
C MET A 90 0.58 1.30 -9.89
N ARG A 91 1.83 1.00 -9.50
CA ARG A 91 2.31 -0.34 -9.17
C ARG A 91 2.60 -0.43 -7.68
N VAL A 92 2.21 -1.53 -7.06
CA VAL A 92 2.36 -1.73 -5.61
C VAL A 92 2.87 -3.11 -5.24
N CYS A 93 3.55 -3.22 -4.10
CA CYS A 93 4.00 -4.49 -3.54
C CYS A 93 4.13 -4.38 -2.02
N PHE A 94 3.51 -5.31 -1.29
CA PHE A 94 3.58 -5.38 0.15
C PHE A 94 4.74 -6.23 0.63
N VAL A 95 5.43 -5.76 1.68
CA VAL A 95 6.60 -6.41 2.26
C VAL A 95 6.59 -6.23 3.78
N TYR A 96 6.91 -7.29 4.53
CA TYR A 96 7.21 -7.20 5.95
C TYR A 96 8.69 -6.86 6.16
N LEU A 97 8.96 -5.75 6.85
CA LEU A 97 10.32 -5.32 7.20
C LEU A 97 10.86 -6.09 8.41
N GLY A 98 11.36 -7.29 8.17
CA GLY A 98 11.93 -8.15 9.21
C GLY A 98 10.87 -8.74 10.13
N THR A 99 11.04 -10.00 10.49
CA THR A 99 10.06 -10.76 11.29
C THR A 99 9.84 -10.18 12.69
N ALA A 100 10.84 -9.51 13.26
CA ALA A 100 10.79 -8.97 14.62
C ALA A 100 10.00 -7.65 14.75
N THR A 101 9.90 -6.85 13.69
CA THR A 101 9.16 -5.57 13.77
C THR A 101 7.67 -5.75 13.51
N GLY A 102 7.31 -6.76 12.69
CA GLY A 102 5.94 -6.96 12.21
C GLY A 102 5.41 -5.81 11.35
N LEU A 103 6.27 -4.87 10.92
CA LEU A 103 5.87 -3.69 10.17
C LEU A 103 5.57 -4.07 8.72
N LEU A 104 4.29 -3.96 8.35
CA LEU A 104 3.84 -4.07 6.97
C LEU A 104 4.10 -2.74 6.25
N VAL A 105 4.83 -2.82 5.14
CA VAL A 105 5.12 -1.69 4.26
C VAL A 105 4.59 -1.98 2.87
N GLU A 106 4.04 -0.96 2.24
CA GLU A 106 3.71 -0.95 0.82
C GLU A 106 4.78 -0.16 0.05
N LEU A 107 5.35 -0.76 -0.97
CA LEU A 107 6.11 -0.03 -1.99
C LEU A 107 5.14 0.46 -3.05
N VAL A 108 5.26 1.72 -3.45
CA VAL A 108 4.42 2.35 -4.47
C VAL A 108 5.32 2.95 -5.54
N GLN A 109 5.08 2.61 -6.80
CA GLN A 109 5.68 3.29 -7.94
C GLN A 109 4.57 3.83 -8.84
N TYR A 110 4.71 5.06 -9.29
CA TYR A 110 3.88 5.63 -10.35
C TYR A 110 4.63 5.55 -11.67
N ASP A 111 3.92 5.20 -12.74
CA ASP A 111 4.41 5.38 -14.11
C ASP A 111 4.72 6.87 -14.33
N ALA A 112 5.80 7.13 -15.07
CA ALA A 112 6.27 8.48 -15.40
C ALA A 112 5.37 9.19 -16.43
#